data_AF-A0A837HJN5-F1
#
_entry.id   AF-A0A837HJN5-F1
#
_cell.length_a   1.000
_cell.length_b   1.000
_cell.length_c   1.000
_cell.angle_alpha   90.00
_cell.angle_beta   90.00
_cell.angle_gamma   90.00
#
_symmetry.space_group_name_H-M   'P 1'
#
loop_
_entity.id
_entity.type
_entity.pdbx_description
1 polymer ?
#
loop_
_entity_poly.entity_id
_entity_poly.type
_entity_poly.pdbx_seq_one_letter_code
_entity_poly.pdbx_strand_id
1 'polypeptide(L)'
;MDKKKVIFVILTILLILGGVGAGVYLVQQSAEYREKAAPATTIAFTASNSSPLLGQNIDVNVEVNTGENNIMIAELNINFDPTRLEVLEVSPGNFFTNPATIGPRIDNTQGTIYYVLYLPTNATPKQGQGILAKISFSTKELGSATVNIAPNTIVGDTSEQGTVAEGPRNVLIGTTPLTINVLAATTPTNTPTPTTPAGVSPTAVPSPTSGIGGNGSVTPTPTRTPTSIPTTAPTQSASSSSSPTPTTEIPPIPNSGISLPTLIGVSAGVLLIALSLMLAL
;
A
#
# COMPACT_ATOMS: atom_id res chain seq x y z
N MET A 1 31.03 67.28 -11.48
CA MET A 1 29.96 66.48 -12.10
C MET A 1 28.69 67.31 -12.09
N ASP A 2 28.06 67.55 -13.24
CA ASP A 2 26.86 68.38 -13.32
C ASP A 2 25.74 67.78 -12.48
N LYS A 3 24.96 68.62 -11.77
CA LYS A 3 23.84 68.16 -10.92
C LYS A 3 22.87 67.24 -11.66
N LYS A 4 22.68 67.46 -12.96
CA LYS A 4 21.85 66.61 -13.85
C LYS A 4 22.43 65.19 -14.02
N LYS A 5 23.76 65.05 -14.13
CA LYS A 5 24.45 63.75 -14.24
C LYS A 5 24.36 62.97 -12.92
N VAL A 6 24.46 63.66 -11.78
CA VAL A 6 24.31 63.04 -10.46
C VAL A 6 22.89 62.49 -10.26
N ILE A 7 21.87 63.25 -10.63
CA ILE A 7 20.46 62.82 -10.53
C ILE A 7 20.19 61.59 -11.41
N PHE A 8 20.74 61.57 -12.63
CA PHE A 8 20.58 60.44 -13.56
C PHE A 8 21.20 59.14 -13.02
N VAL A 9 22.39 59.22 -12.40
CA VAL A 9 23.06 58.06 -11.80
C VAL A 9 22.25 57.49 -10.63
N ILE A 10 21.68 58.35 -9.77
CA ILE A 10 20.86 57.90 -8.62
C ILE A 10 19.58 57.22 -9.09
N LEU A 11 18.89 57.76 -10.10
CA LEU A 11 17.69 57.15 -10.69
C LEU A 11 17.98 55.77 -11.29
N THR A 12 19.13 55.62 -11.96
CA THR A 12 19.54 54.35 -12.56
C THR A 12 19.81 53.28 -11.49
N ILE A 13 20.49 53.64 -10.40
CA ILE A 13 20.75 52.72 -9.28
C ILE A 13 19.45 52.29 -8.61
N LEU A 14 18.51 53.21 -8.37
CA LEU A 14 17.20 52.88 -7.79
C LEU A 14 16.39 51.94 -8.69
N LEU A 15 16.44 52.14 -10.01
CA LEU A 15 15.74 51.28 -10.96
C LEU A 15 16.32 49.86 -10.98
N ILE A 16 17.65 49.71 -10.92
CA ILE A 16 18.31 48.41 -10.82
C ILE A 16 17.94 47.71 -9.51
N LEU A 17 18.02 48.41 -8.38
CA LEU A 17 17.66 47.85 -7.06
C LEU A 17 16.19 47.42 -7.00
N GLY A 18 15.28 48.24 -7.53
CA GLY A 18 13.86 47.92 -7.62
C GLY A 18 13.58 46.71 -8.53
N GLY A 19 14.25 46.65 -9.68
CA GLY A 19 14.12 45.53 -10.63
C GLY A 19 14.61 44.21 -10.06
N VAL A 20 15.76 44.20 -9.39
CA VAL A 20 16.29 43.00 -8.72
C VAL A 20 15.38 42.56 -7.57
N GLY A 21 14.90 43.50 -6.75
CA GLY A 21 13.96 43.20 -5.66
C GLY A 21 12.65 42.59 -6.16
N ALA A 22 12.04 43.18 -7.20
CA ALA A 22 10.84 42.64 -7.84
C ALA A 22 11.11 41.27 -8.49
N GLY A 23 12.26 41.08 -9.14
CA GLY A 23 12.67 39.81 -9.72
C GLY A 23 12.79 38.70 -8.68
N VAL A 24 13.47 38.96 -7.56
CA VAL A 24 13.59 38.01 -6.44
C VAL A 24 12.22 37.71 -5.83
N TYR A 25 11.38 38.73 -5.64
CA TYR A 25 10.02 38.55 -5.10
C TYR A 25 9.16 37.66 -6.01
N LEU A 26 9.18 37.90 -7.32
CA LEU A 26 8.44 37.08 -8.29
C LEU A 26 8.98 35.65 -8.37
N VAL A 27 10.29 35.44 -8.26
CA VAL A 27 10.90 34.10 -8.22
C VAL A 27 10.50 33.36 -6.94
N GLN A 28 10.57 34.00 -5.78
CA GLN A 28 10.11 33.42 -4.51
C GLN A 28 8.64 33.03 -4.59
N GLN A 29 7.79 33.93 -5.09
CA GLN A 29 6.37 33.67 -5.26
C GLN A 29 6.12 32.47 -6.20
N SER A 30 6.88 32.37 -7.30
CA SER A 30 6.76 31.25 -8.25
C SER A 30 7.27 29.91 -7.71
N ALA A 31 8.16 29.92 -6.71
CA ALA A 31 8.68 28.71 -6.07
C ALA A 31 7.64 28.12 -5.08
N GLU A 32 6.96 28.95 -4.30
CA GLU A 32 5.91 28.50 -3.37
C GLU A 32 4.74 27.82 -4.10
N TYR A 33 4.37 28.28 -5.31
CA TYR A 33 3.33 27.61 -6.11
C TYR A 33 3.75 26.24 -6.66
N ARG A 34 5.05 25.93 -6.70
CA ARG A 34 5.55 24.60 -7.10
C ARG A 34 5.65 23.64 -5.92
N GLU A 35 5.72 24.15 -4.70
CA GLU A 35 5.87 23.34 -3.48
C GLU A 35 4.53 22.90 -2.89
N LYS A 36 3.40 23.54 -3.25
CA LYS A 36 2.08 22.91 -3.11
C LYS A 36 1.98 21.75 -4.11
N ALA A 37 2.46 20.58 -3.67
CA ALA A 37 2.56 19.38 -4.47
C ALA A 37 1.21 19.00 -5.10
N ALA A 38 1.30 18.46 -6.31
CA ALA A 38 0.22 17.84 -7.07
C ALA A 38 -0.60 16.85 -6.21
N PRO A 39 -1.87 16.55 -6.58
CA PRO A 39 -2.73 15.63 -5.84
C PRO A 39 -1.98 14.36 -5.43
N ALA A 40 -2.01 14.02 -4.14
CA ALA A 40 -1.23 12.92 -3.55
C ALA A 40 -2.09 11.70 -3.16
N THR A 41 -3.37 11.65 -3.56
CA THR A 41 -4.27 10.60 -3.10
C THR A 41 -3.95 9.28 -3.78
N THR A 42 -3.76 8.24 -2.98
CA THR A 42 -3.52 6.86 -3.44
C THR A 42 -4.51 5.88 -2.82
N ILE A 43 -4.81 4.80 -3.54
CA ILE A 43 -5.60 3.67 -3.03
C ILE A 43 -4.75 2.41 -3.05
N ALA A 44 -4.83 1.60 -2.00
CA ALA A 44 -4.22 0.29 -1.94
C ALA A 44 -5.21 -0.74 -1.41
N PHE A 45 -4.91 -2.01 -1.62
CA PHE A 45 -5.68 -3.11 -1.06
C PHE A 45 -4.84 -3.88 -0.05
N THR A 46 -5.45 -4.28 1.06
CA THR A 46 -4.85 -5.21 2.03
C THR A 46 -5.81 -6.36 2.30
N ALA A 47 -5.28 -7.58 2.42
CA ALA A 47 -6.07 -8.77 2.70
C ALA A 47 -5.80 -9.28 4.11
N SER A 48 -6.82 -9.84 4.76
CA SER A 48 -6.65 -10.57 6.02
C SER A 48 -5.73 -11.80 5.86
N ASN A 49 -5.73 -12.41 4.67
CA ASN A 49 -4.82 -13.47 4.28
C ASN A 49 -4.57 -13.41 2.76
N SER A 50 -3.32 -13.25 2.33
CA SER A 50 -2.93 -13.25 0.90
C SER A 50 -2.75 -14.65 0.31
N SER A 51 -2.81 -15.70 1.12
CA SER A 51 -2.71 -17.11 0.69
C SER A 51 -3.78 -18.00 1.36
N PRO A 52 -5.08 -17.73 1.11
CA PRO A 52 -6.17 -18.54 1.64
C PRO A 52 -6.23 -19.93 1.02
N LEU A 53 -6.80 -20.89 1.76
CA LEU A 53 -7.16 -22.19 1.20
C LEU A 53 -8.42 -22.06 0.34
N LEU A 54 -8.56 -22.93 -0.67
CA LEU A 54 -9.76 -23.05 -1.48
C LEU A 54 -11.03 -23.22 -0.64
N GLY A 55 -12.08 -22.46 -0.97
CA GLY A 55 -13.36 -22.45 -0.26
C GLY A 55 -13.38 -21.55 0.99
N GLN A 56 -12.26 -20.93 1.37
CA GLN A 56 -12.22 -19.98 2.48
C GLN A 56 -12.68 -18.60 2.04
N ASN A 57 -13.25 -17.88 3.02
CA ASN A 57 -13.54 -16.46 2.90
C ASN A 57 -12.34 -15.64 3.34
N ILE A 58 -12.12 -14.51 2.67
CA ILE A 58 -11.10 -13.51 2.98
C ILE A 58 -11.71 -12.13 2.97
N ASP A 59 -11.19 -11.27 3.84
CA ASP A 59 -11.59 -9.86 3.87
C ASP A 59 -10.48 -9.02 3.23
N VAL A 60 -10.88 -8.14 2.33
CA VAL A 60 -10.02 -7.21 1.62
C VAL A 60 -10.47 -5.79 1.93
N ASN A 61 -9.55 -4.98 2.47
CA ASN A 61 -9.79 -3.57 2.72
C ASN A 61 -9.35 -2.75 1.51
N VAL A 62 -10.14 -1.75 1.15
CA VAL A 62 -9.78 -0.68 0.23
C VAL A 62 -9.26 0.49 1.06
N GLU A 63 -7.95 0.64 1.12
CA GLU A 63 -7.27 1.66 1.90
C GLU A 63 -7.00 2.91 1.07
N VAL A 64 -7.17 4.07 1.67
CA VAL A 64 -6.84 5.37 1.06
C VAL A 64 -5.77 6.06 1.88
N ASN A 65 -4.86 6.75 1.18
CA ASN A 65 -4.01 7.78 1.74
C ASN A 65 -4.23 9.06 0.93
N THR A 66 -4.80 10.09 1.54
CA THR A 66 -5.14 11.34 0.82
C THR A 66 -3.96 12.30 0.68
N GLY A 67 -2.83 12.06 1.36
CA GLY A 67 -1.77 13.04 1.50
C GLY A 67 -2.33 14.35 2.06
N GLU A 68 -2.14 15.44 1.33
CA GLU A 68 -2.65 16.77 1.70
C GLU A 68 -4.09 17.03 1.23
N ASN A 69 -4.70 16.13 0.45
CA ASN A 69 -6.05 16.35 -0.07
C ASN A 69 -7.13 16.15 1.01
N ASN A 70 -8.14 17.01 0.94
CA ASN A 70 -9.38 16.92 1.70
C ASN A 70 -10.48 16.35 0.82
N ILE A 71 -10.86 15.07 1.04
CA ILE A 71 -11.79 14.35 0.17
C ILE A 71 -13.18 14.25 0.80
N MET A 72 -14.22 14.25 -0.04
CA MET A 72 -15.62 14.08 0.40
C MET A 72 -16.33 12.91 -0.27
N ILE A 73 -15.79 12.41 -1.39
CA ILE A 73 -16.42 11.35 -2.18
C ILE A 73 -15.36 10.37 -2.66
N ALA A 74 -15.71 9.09 -2.66
CA ALA A 74 -15.00 8.02 -3.33
C ALA A 74 -16.00 7.21 -4.15
N GLU A 75 -15.90 7.29 -5.47
CA GLU A 75 -16.58 6.42 -6.43
C GLU A 75 -15.62 5.30 -6.83
N LEU A 76 -15.80 4.13 -6.22
CA LEU A 76 -14.94 2.98 -6.41
C LEU A 76 -15.48 2.11 -7.54
N ASN A 77 -14.66 1.93 -8.57
CA ASN A 77 -14.83 0.92 -9.60
C ASN A 77 -13.69 -0.08 -9.43
N ILE A 78 -14.01 -1.33 -9.09
CA ILE A 78 -13.03 -2.36 -8.73
C ILE A 78 -13.21 -3.56 -9.65
N ASN A 79 -12.09 -4.04 -10.19
CA ASN A 79 -12.05 -5.29 -10.94
C ASN A 79 -11.42 -6.39 -10.08
N PHE A 80 -11.92 -7.61 -10.22
CA PHE A 80 -11.35 -8.81 -9.61
C PHE A 80 -11.39 -9.98 -10.60
N ASP A 81 -10.67 -11.06 -10.32
CA ASP A 81 -10.73 -12.30 -11.10
C ASP A 81 -11.96 -13.14 -10.71
N PRO A 82 -13.04 -13.18 -11.53
CA PRO A 82 -14.28 -13.89 -11.20
C PRO A 82 -14.16 -15.41 -11.34
N THR A 83 -13.10 -15.90 -11.98
CA THR A 83 -12.85 -17.35 -12.10
C THR A 83 -12.39 -17.92 -10.77
N ARG A 84 -11.64 -17.13 -9.99
CA ARG A 84 -11.03 -17.56 -8.73
C ARG A 84 -11.67 -16.96 -7.48
N LEU A 85 -12.31 -15.80 -7.59
CA LEU A 85 -12.93 -15.12 -6.45
C LEU A 85 -14.42 -14.86 -6.70
N GLU A 86 -15.20 -14.91 -5.64
CA GLU A 86 -16.60 -14.48 -5.60
C GLU A 86 -16.76 -13.43 -4.52
N VAL A 87 -17.35 -12.27 -4.85
CA VAL A 87 -17.69 -11.26 -3.84
C VAL A 87 -18.95 -11.70 -3.11
N LEU A 88 -18.86 -11.77 -1.79
CA LEU A 88 -19.98 -12.07 -0.89
C LEU A 88 -20.66 -10.79 -0.40
N GLU A 89 -19.85 -9.80 0.00
CA GLU A 89 -20.33 -8.57 0.60
C GLU A 89 -19.36 -7.42 0.34
N VAL A 90 -19.92 -6.20 0.23
CA VAL A 90 -19.16 -4.94 0.23
C VAL A 90 -19.82 -4.00 1.22
N SER A 91 -19.03 -3.43 2.12
CA SER A 91 -19.52 -2.51 3.16
C SER A 91 -18.61 -1.28 3.30
N PRO A 92 -19.09 -0.18 3.91
CA PRO A 92 -18.25 0.98 4.22
C PRO A 92 -17.11 0.61 5.17
N GLY A 93 -15.96 1.24 4.95
CA GLY A 93 -14.88 1.27 5.92
C GLY A 93 -15.10 2.35 6.98
N ASN A 94 -14.03 2.71 7.68
CA ASN A 94 -14.05 3.69 8.79
C ASN A 94 -13.46 5.06 8.42
N PHE A 95 -13.02 5.26 7.18
CA PHE A 95 -12.39 6.52 6.77
C PHE A 95 -13.40 7.68 6.80
N PHE A 96 -14.59 7.47 6.24
CA PHE A 96 -15.72 8.38 6.38
C PHE A 96 -16.58 7.96 7.56
N THR A 97 -16.94 8.92 8.41
CA THR A 97 -17.90 8.70 9.50
C THR A 97 -19.31 8.82 8.95
N ASN A 98 -20.09 7.74 9.02
CA ASN A 98 -21.49 7.68 8.55
C ASN A 98 -21.69 8.21 7.11
N PRO A 99 -20.97 7.67 6.10
CA PRO A 99 -21.13 8.12 4.72
C PRO A 99 -22.53 7.75 4.20
N ALA A 100 -23.06 8.58 3.31
CA ALA A 100 -24.11 8.15 2.40
C ALA A 100 -23.50 7.30 1.27
N THR A 101 -24.28 6.36 0.73
CA THR A 101 -23.78 5.38 -0.22
C THR A 101 -24.69 5.19 -1.43
N ILE A 102 -24.08 4.83 -2.57
CA ILE A 102 -24.78 4.35 -3.77
C ILE A 102 -24.18 2.99 -4.13
N GLY A 103 -25.02 1.95 -4.16
CA GLY A 103 -24.58 0.57 -4.28
C GLY A 103 -24.49 -0.14 -2.91
N PRO A 104 -23.70 -1.23 -2.78
CA PRO A 104 -22.81 -1.78 -3.80
C PRO A 104 -23.57 -2.44 -4.96
N ARG A 105 -23.01 -2.38 -6.16
CA ARG A 105 -23.43 -3.20 -7.31
C ARG A 105 -22.31 -4.18 -7.62
N ILE A 106 -22.60 -5.47 -7.49
CA ILE A 106 -21.63 -6.56 -7.64
C ILE A 106 -22.00 -7.37 -8.86
N ASP A 107 -21.04 -7.63 -9.74
CA ASP A 107 -21.17 -8.57 -10.86
C ASP A 107 -20.07 -9.63 -10.74
N ASN A 108 -20.42 -10.77 -10.13
CA ASN A 108 -19.55 -11.93 -9.99
C ASN A 108 -19.30 -12.70 -11.31
N THR A 109 -19.99 -12.33 -12.39
CA THR A 109 -19.75 -12.91 -13.72
C THR A 109 -18.70 -12.11 -14.47
N GLN A 110 -18.80 -10.77 -14.44
CA GLN A 110 -17.84 -9.87 -15.10
C GLN A 110 -16.64 -9.52 -14.23
N GLY A 111 -16.67 -9.81 -12.92
CA GLY A 111 -15.57 -9.51 -12.03
C GLY A 111 -15.51 -8.03 -11.65
N THR A 112 -16.65 -7.38 -11.45
CA THR A 112 -16.71 -5.92 -11.20
C THR A 112 -17.50 -5.57 -9.95
N ILE A 113 -17.06 -4.53 -9.25
CA ILE A 113 -17.77 -3.90 -8.13
C ILE A 113 -17.86 -2.39 -8.41
N TYR A 114 -19.06 -1.84 -8.26
CA TYR A 114 -19.28 -0.39 -8.22
C TYR A 114 -19.83 0.02 -6.86
N TYR A 115 -19.16 0.97 -6.20
CA TYR A 115 -19.58 1.46 -4.90
C TYR A 115 -19.19 2.92 -4.66
N VAL A 116 -20.17 3.76 -4.33
CA VAL A 116 -19.94 5.17 -4.01
C VAL A 116 -20.11 5.40 -2.53
N LEU A 117 -19.15 6.09 -1.92
CA LEU A 117 -19.25 6.64 -0.57
C LEU A 117 -19.07 8.15 -0.64
N TYR A 118 -19.97 8.91 -0.03
CA TYR A 118 -19.84 10.36 0.04
C TYR A 118 -20.33 10.91 1.37
N LEU A 119 -19.70 12.01 1.77
CA LEU A 119 -20.09 12.78 2.94
C LEU A 119 -21.28 13.69 2.60
N PRO A 120 -22.31 13.79 3.48
CA PRO A 120 -23.42 14.74 3.30
C PRO A 120 -22.92 16.19 3.18
N THR A 121 -23.74 17.08 2.59
CA THR A 121 -23.37 18.47 2.26
C THR A 121 -22.90 19.33 3.43
N ASN A 122 -23.21 18.95 4.66
CA ASN A 122 -22.83 19.65 5.89
C ASN A 122 -21.69 18.97 6.66
N ALA A 123 -21.14 17.86 6.15
CA ALA A 123 -20.03 17.16 6.77
C ALA A 123 -18.69 17.78 6.36
N THR A 124 -17.72 17.71 7.26
CA THR A 124 -16.37 18.21 7.01
C THR A 124 -15.60 17.25 6.10
N PRO A 125 -14.90 17.74 5.06
CA PRO A 125 -13.98 16.92 4.26
C PRO A 125 -12.97 16.18 5.12
N LYS A 126 -12.53 15.01 4.66
CA LYS A 126 -11.68 14.11 5.43
C LYS A 126 -10.30 14.01 4.77
N GLN A 127 -9.26 14.18 5.58
CA GLN A 127 -7.85 13.97 5.22
C GLN A 127 -7.22 12.83 6.03
N GLY A 128 -6.16 12.23 5.50
CA GLY A 128 -5.30 11.26 6.15
C GLY A 128 -5.40 9.87 5.53
N GLN A 129 -5.20 8.85 6.37
CA GLN A 129 -5.24 7.45 5.96
C GLN A 129 -6.40 6.71 6.60
N GLY A 130 -6.91 5.66 5.95
CA GLY A 130 -7.93 4.76 6.51
C GLY A 130 -8.60 3.88 5.48
N ILE A 131 -9.65 3.18 5.87
CA ILE A 131 -10.35 2.21 5.02
C ILE A 131 -11.60 2.88 4.42
N LEU A 132 -11.70 2.95 3.09
CA LEU A 132 -12.89 3.43 2.39
C LEU A 132 -13.99 2.38 2.35
N ALA A 133 -13.64 1.14 2.02
CA ALA A 133 -14.57 0.03 1.88
C ALA A 133 -13.93 -1.29 2.33
N LYS A 134 -14.76 -2.24 2.73
CA LYS A 134 -14.38 -3.62 3.03
C LYS A 134 -15.11 -4.55 2.06
N ILE A 135 -14.41 -5.53 1.54
CA ILE A 135 -14.92 -6.50 0.57
C ILE A 135 -14.65 -7.88 1.13
N SER A 136 -15.69 -8.70 1.25
CA SER A 136 -15.53 -10.11 1.62
C SER A 136 -15.59 -10.96 0.36
N PHE A 137 -14.55 -11.75 0.12
CA PHE A 137 -14.47 -12.68 -1.01
C PHE A 137 -14.53 -14.13 -0.52
N SER A 138 -15.12 -15.02 -1.32
CA SER A 138 -14.93 -16.46 -1.24
C SER A 138 -13.99 -16.94 -2.35
N THR A 139 -13.16 -17.93 -2.05
CA THR A 139 -12.20 -18.50 -3.02
C THR A 139 -12.80 -19.70 -3.75
N LYS A 140 -12.85 -19.63 -5.09
CA LYS A 140 -13.54 -20.60 -5.96
C LYS A 140 -12.61 -21.60 -6.64
N GLU A 141 -11.41 -21.16 -7.00
CA GLU A 141 -10.44 -21.95 -7.75
C GLU A 141 -9.00 -21.65 -7.30
N LEU A 142 -8.10 -22.61 -7.53
CA LEU A 142 -6.69 -22.52 -7.17
C LEU A 142 -5.93 -21.51 -8.05
N GLY A 143 -4.85 -20.97 -7.50
CA GLY A 143 -3.91 -20.11 -8.22
C GLY A 143 -4.02 -18.62 -7.87
N SER A 144 -3.33 -17.81 -8.65
CA SER A 144 -3.17 -16.38 -8.39
C SER A 144 -4.33 -15.56 -8.95
N ALA A 145 -5.05 -14.83 -8.09
CA ALA A 145 -6.13 -13.92 -8.45
C ALA A 145 -5.72 -12.46 -8.18
N THR A 146 -6.14 -11.54 -9.04
CA THR A 146 -5.83 -10.11 -8.89
C THR A 146 -7.09 -9.32 -8.55
N VAL A 147 -6.95 -8.31 -7.69
CA VAL A 147 -7.94 -7.27 -7.40
C VAL A 147 -7.29 -5.91 -7.67
N ASN A 148 -7.93 -5.05 -8.45
CA ASN A 148 -7.39 -3.75 -8.82
C ASN A 148 -8.46 -2.68 -8.96
N ILE A 149 -8.04 -1.42 -8.82
CA ILE A 149 -8.87 -0.26 -9.12
C ILE A 149 -8.99 -0.10 -10.63
N ALA A 150 -10.20 0.15 -11.13
CA ALA A 150 -10.46 0.46 -12.53
C ALA A 150 -10.20 1.96 -12.81
N PRO A 151 -9.79 2.33 -14.04
CA PRO A 151 -9.37 3.71 -14.37
C PRO A 151 -10.45 4.79 -14.21
N ASN A 152 -11.74 4.40 -14.21
CA ASN A 152 -12.87 5.30 -14.02
C ASN A 152 -13.19 5.58 -12.54
N THR A 153 -12.38 5.10 -11.60
CA THR A 153 -12.51 5.42 -10.18
C THR A 153 -12.19 6.89 -9.93
N ILE A 154 -13.04 7.54 -9.13
CA ILE A 154 -12.92 8.94 -8.77
C ILE A 154 -12.79 9.06 -7.25
N VAL A 155 -11.77 9.78 -6.80
CA VAL A 155 -11.72 10.29 -5.43
C VAL A 155 -11.80 11.80 -5.50
N GLY A 156 -12.92 12.36 -5.05
CA GLY A 156 -13.23 13.77 -5.21
C GLY A 156 -12.81 14.60 -4.01
N ASP A 157 -12.01 15.64 -4.27
CA ASP A 157 -11.80 16.72 -3.32
C ASP A 157 -12.92 17.76 -3.39
N THR A 158 -12.96 18.61 -2.38
CA THR A 158 -13.63 19.91 -2.46
C THR A 158 -12.52 20.93 -2.44
N SER A 159 -12.36 21.68 -3.52
CA SER A 159 -11.39 22.76 -3.55
C SER A 159 -11.63 23.73 -2.39
N GLU A 160 -10.64 23.91 -1.52
CA GLU A 160 -10.68 24.77 -0.34
C GLU A 160 -10.79 26.28 -0.62
N GLN A 161 -11.09 26.73 -1.84
CA GLN A 161 -11.26 28.15 -2.14
C GLN A 161 -12.43 28.41 -3.10
N GLY A 162 -13.64 28.50 -2.54
CA GLY A 162 -14.57 29.59 -2.84
C GLY A 162 -15.19 29.71 -4.23
N THR A 163 -14.98 28.76 -5.14
CA THR A 163 -15.70 28.74 -6.43
C THR A 163 -16.45 27.43 -6.58
N VAL A 164 -17.74 27.47 -6.27
CA VAL A 164 -18.77 26.43 -6.44
C VAL A 164 -19.00 26.00 -7.91
N ALA A 165 -18.06 26.30 -8.82
CA ALA A 165 -18.27 26.19 -10.26
C ALA A 165 -17.75 24.90 -10.90
N GLU A 166 -16.77 24.20 -10.32
CA GLU A 166 -16.08 23.12 -11.04
C GLU A 166 -16.39 21.70 -10.58
N GLY A 167 -17.25 21.51 -9.58
CA GLY A 167 -17.52 20.18 -9.03
C GLY A 167 -16.28 19.57 -8.36
N PRO A 168 -16.38 18.33 -7.86
CA PRO A 168 -15.26 17.65 -7.22
C PRO A 168 -14.16 17.32 -8.26
N ARG A 169 -12.90 17.68 -8.00
CA ARG A 169 -11.78 17.25 -8.85
C ARG A 169 -11.36 15.85 -8.44
N ASN A 170 -11.05 15.00 -9.43
CA ASN A 170 -10.44 13.71 -9.14
C ASN A 170 -9.00 13.92 -8.67
N VAL A 171 -8.71 13.57 -7.42
CA VAL A 171 -7.39 13.69 -6.80
C VAL A 171 -6.65 12.37 -6.69
N LEU A 172 -7.21 11.28 -7.21
CA LEU A 172 -6.56 9.97 -7.26
C LEU A 172 -5.42 9.97 -8.29
N ILE A 173 -4.19 9.67 -7.84
CA ILE A 173 -2.99 9.65 -8.71
C ILE A 173 -2.31 8.29 -8.79
N GLY A 174 -2.62 7.36 -7.90
CA GLY A 174 -1.93 6.08 -7.83
C GLY A 174 -2.76 5.01 -7.16
N THR A 175 -2.59 3.77 -7.61
CA THR A 175 -3.29 2.62 -7.08
C THR A 175 -2.36 1.43 -6.98
N THR A 176 -2.41 0.70 -5.87
CA THR A 176 -1.64 -0.53 -5.68
C THR A 176 -2.59 -1.74 -5.75
N PRO A 177 -2.47 -2.61 -6.77
CA PRO A 177 -3.31 -3.81 -6.86
C PRO A 177 -2.93 -4.83 -5.79
N LEU A 178 -3.83 -5.77 -5.53
CA LEU A 178 -3.60 -6.91 -4.65
C LEU A 178 -3.59 -8.21 -5.45
N THR A 179 -2.67 -9.10 -5.09
CA THR A 179 -2.62 -10.47 -5.57
C THR A 179 -2.90 -11.43 -4.42
N ILE A 180 -3.84 -12.34 -4.62
CA ILE A 180 -4.23 -13.40 -3.68
C ILE A 180 -3.87 -14.74 -4.31
N ASN A 181 -3.10 -15.56 -3.60
CA ASN A 181 -2.70 -16.88 -4.08
C ASN A 181 -3.50 -17.99 -3.40
N VAL A 182 -4.52 -18.53 -4.06
CA VAL A 182 -5.39 -19.56 -3.50
C VAL A 182 -4.68 -20.91 -3.49
N LEU A 183 -4.52 -21.47 -2.29
CA LEU A 183 -3.81 -22.72 -2.04
C LEU A 183 -4.77 -23.90 -1.90
N ALA A 184 -4.28 -25.11 -2.19
CA ALA A 184 -5.03 -26.33 -1.94
C ALA A 184 -5.13 -26.60 -0.43
N ALA A 185 -6.29 -27.06 0.03
CA ALA A 185 -6.42 -27.56 1.39
C ALA A 185 -5.49 -28.78 1.57
N THR A 186 -4.66 -28.77 2.61
CA THR A 186 -3.87 -29.94 2.96
C THR A 186 -4.79 -30.96 3.60
N THR A 187 -5.15 -32.02 2.86
CA THR A 187 -5.78 -33.19 3.48
C THR A 187 -4.83 -33.70 4.57
N PRO A 188 -5.28 -33.89 5.82
CA PRO A 188 -4.44 -34.54 6.81
C PRO A 188 -4.08 -35.93 6.28
N THR A 189 -2.79 -36.18 6.07
CA THR A 189 -2.31 -37.52 5.77
C THR A 189 -2.72 -38.39 6.94
N ASN A 190 -3.52 -39.44 6.70
CA ASN A 190 -3.85 -40.42 7.72
C ASN A 190 -2.54 -40.90 8.34
N THR A 191 -2.29 -40.56 9.61
CA THR A 191 -1.17 -41.11 10.37
C THR A 191 -1.28 -42.63 10.24
N PRO A 192 -0.23 -43.33 9.74
CA PRO A 192 -0.31 -44.77 9.58
C PRO A 192 -0.71 -45.39 10.91
N THR A 193 -1.83 -46.10 10.92
CA THR A 193 -2.25 -46.88 12.09
C THR A 193 -1.08 -47.80 12.44
N PRO A 194 -0.57 -47.80 13.68
CA PRO A 194 0.49 -48.70 14.08
C PRO A 194 0.07 -50.13 13.73
N THR A 195 0.77 -50.75 12.79
CA THR A 195 0.51 -52.15 12.46
C THR A 195 1.07 -52.97 13.62
N THR A 196 0.20 -53.50 14.46
CA THR A 196 0.58 -54.44 15.52
C THR A 196 1.29 -55.62 14.85
N PRO A 197 2.56 -55.93 15.17
CA PRO A 197 3.22 -57.11 14.63
C PRO A 197 2.43 -58.36 15.01
N ALA A 198 1.89 -59.05 14.01
CA ALA A 198 1.31 -60.37 14.20
C ALA A 198 2.46 -61.32 14.57
N GLY A 199 2.48 -61.84 15.80
CA GLY A 199 3.33 -63.00 16.10
C GLY A 199 4.05 -63.09 17.44
N VAL A 200 3.82 -62.20 18.41
CA VAL A 200 4.24 -62.51 19.80
C VAL A 200 3.08 -63.17 20.54
N SER A 201 3.01 -64.49 20.45
CA SER A 201 2.19 -65.30 21.34
C SER A 201 2.58 -64.96 22.79
N PRO A 202 1.64 -64.62 23.69
CA PRO A 202 1.98 -64.39 25.08
C PRO A 202 2.60 -65.67 25.63
N THR A 203 3.86 -65.59 26.06
CA THR A 203 4.50 -66.66 26.83
C THR A 203 3.67 -66.86 28.09
N ALA A 204 3.23 -68.09 28.32
CA ALA A 204 2.45 -68.46 29.49
C ALA A 204 3.15 -67.97 30.76
N VAL A 205 2.41 -67.22 31.57
CA VAL A 205 2.84 -66.78 32.89
C VAL A 205 3.11 -68.03 33.74
N PRO A 206 4.28 -68.16 34.40
CA PRO A 206 4.52 -69.29 35.28
C PRO A 206 3.52 -69.26 36.44
N SER A 207 2.82 -70.38 36.61
CA SER A 207 1.90 -70.61 37.73
C SER A 207 2.67 -70.52 39.06
N PRO A 208 2.17 -69.78 40.07
CA PRO A 208 2.81 -69.74 41.37
C PRO A 208 2.71 -71.12 42.03
N THR A 209 3.87 -71.74 42.27
CA THR A 209 4.00 -72.91 43.14
C THR A 209 3.58 -72.54 44.56
N SER A 210 2.54 -73.17 45.09
CA SER A 210 2.16 -73.05 46.50
C SER A 210 3.28 -73.63 47.38
N GLY A 211 4.10 -72.75 47.95
CA GLY A 211 5.03 -73.05 49.04
C GLY A 211 4.37 -72.76 50.38
N ILE A 212 4.27 -73.78 51.23
CA ILE A 212 3.82 -73.68 52.62
C ILE A 212 4.93 -73.02 53.45
N GLY A 213 4.58 -71.94 54.17
CA GLY A 213 5.25 -71.53 55.40
C GLY A 213 6.15 -70.29 55.29
N GLY A 214 5.95 -69.35 56.21
CA GLY A 214 6.98 -68.39 56.61
C GLY A 214 6.60 -66.92 56.45
N ASN A 215 6.24 -66.32 57.58
CA ASN A 215 6.12 -64.90 57.87
C ASN A 215 7.27 -64.06 57.26
N GLY A 216 6.96 -63.02 56.47
CA GLY A 216 7.96 -62.12 55.91
C GLY A 216 7.39 -61.11 54.92
N SER A 217 7.18 -59.87 55.38
CA SER A 217 6.85 -58.71 54.56
C SER A 217 8.02 -58.37 53.64
N VAL A 218 7.80 -58.39 52.32
CA VAL A 218 8.68 -57.74 51.34
C VAL A 218 7.85 -56.99 50.31
N THR A 219 8.05 -55.68 50.32
CA THR A 219 7.52 -54.67 49.40
C THR A 219 8.11 -54.84 47.99
N PRO A 220 7.30 -54.97 46.92
CA PRO A 220 7.82 -54.90 45.55
C PRO A 220 8.06 -53.44 45.11
N THR A 221 9.29 -53.22 44.64
CA THR A 221 9.93 -52.00 44.08
C THR A 221 9.70 -51.93 42.55
N PRO A 222 9.77 -50.75 41.88
CA PRO A 222 8.79 -50.30 40.89
C PRO A 222 8.99 -50.76 39.44
N THR A 223 7.89 -50.66 38.69
CA THR A 223 7.73 -50.82 37.24
C THR A 223 8.56 -49.79 36.46
N ARG A 224 9.34 -50.28 35.48
CA ARG A 224 10.08 -49.44 34.52
C ARG A 224 9.14 -48.85 33.47
N THR A 225 9.12 -47.52 33.38
CA THR A 225 8.51 -46.76 32.27
C THR A 225 9.37 -46.92 31.01
N PRO A 226 8.82 -47.31 29.85
CA PRO A 226 9.56 -47.31 28.61
C PRO A 226 9.78 -45.86 28.13
N THR A 227 11.04 -45.45 28.04
CA THR A 227 11.47 -44.21 27.39
C THR A 227 11.34 -44.35 25.88
N SER A 228 10.54 -43.51 25.24
CA SER A 228 10.52 -43.40 23.78
C SER A 228 11.81 -42.74 23.28
N ILE A 229 12.47 -43.41 22.33
CA ILE A 229 13.66 -42.91 21.64
C ILE A 229 13.19 -41.93 20.54
N PRO A 230 13.65 -40.67 20.51
CA PRO A 230 13.36 -39.78 19.40
C PRO A 230 14.17 -40.20 18.17
N THR A 231 13.48 -40.60 17.10
CA THR A 231 14.05 -40.82 15.77
C THR A 231 14.44 -39.48 15.16
N THR A 232 15.75 -39.29 14.94
CA THR A 232 16.31 -38.17 14.21
C THR A 232 15.87 -38.20 12.75
N ALA A 233 15.29 -37.09 12.29
CA ALA A 233 14.93 -36.88 10.90
C ALA A 233 16.19 -36.73 10.01
N PRO A 234 16.17 -37.21 8.76
CA PRO A 234 17.31 -37.04 7.86
C PRO A 234 17.42 -35.60 7.36
N THR A 235 18.57 -34.99 7.62
CA THR A 235 19.04 -33.75 6.99
C THR A 235 19.22 -33.98 5.49
N GLN A 236 18.37 -33.36 4.67
CA GLN A 236 18.63 -33.23 3.22
C GLN A 236 19.51 -32.02 2.96
N SER A 237 20.61 -32.28 2.26
CA SER A 237 21.65 -31.34 1.88
C SER A 237 21.44 -30.88 0.43
N ALA A 238 21.66 -29.57 0.24
CA ALA A 238 22.04 -28.83 -0.97
C ALA A 238 21.06 -28.74 -2.17
N SER A 239 20.66 -27.50 -2.49
CA SER A 239 20.77 -27.00 -3.87
C SER A 239 21.07 -25.50 -3.86
N SER A 240 22.18 -25.15 -4.49
CA SER A 240 22.69 -23.81 -4.74
C SER A 240 21.84 -23.06 -5.75
N SER A 241 21.36 -21.87 -5.41
CA SER A 241 20.84 -20.91 -6.39
C SER A 241 21.56 -19.57 -6.23
N SER A 242 22.21 -19.16 -7.31
CA SER A 242 23.03 -17.97 -7.45
C SER A 242 22.24 -16.68 -7.19
N SER A 243 22.74 -15.88 -6.25
CA SER A 243 22.30 -14.52 -5.98
C SER A 243 22.66 -13.59 -7.15
N PRO A 244 21.70 -12.92 -7.80
CA PRO A 244 22.02 -11.82 -8.72
C PRO A 244 22.40 -10.59 -7.91
N THR A 245 23.61 -10.08 -8.16
CA THR A 245 24.10 -8.79 -7.67
C THR A 245 23.12 -7.67 -8.08
N PRO A 246 22.54 -6.90 -7.14
CA PRO A 246 21.79 -5.71 -7.51
C PRO A 246 22.77 -4.68 -8.09
N THR A 247 22.62 -4.40 -9.37
CA THR A 247 23.26 -3.24 -10.00
C THR A 247 22.48 -2.01 -9.52
N THR A 248 23.09 -1.25 -8.62
CA THR A 248 22.59 0.07 -8.24
C THR A 248 22.66 0.98 -9.45
N GLU A 249 21.55 1.12 -10.15
CA GLU A 249 21.36 2.16 -11.15
C GLU A 249 21.32 3.51 -10.42
N ILE A 250 22.38 4.29 -10.59
CA ILE A 250 22.47 5.66 -10.06
C ILE A 250 21.42 6.47 -10.82
N PRO A 251 20.40 7.06 -10.16
CA PRO A 251 19.42 7.88 -10.85
C PRO A 251 20.13 9.04 -11.55
N PRO A 252 19.78 9.34 -12.81
CA PRO A 252 20.39 10.45 -13.53
C PRO A 252 20.17 11.73 -12.74
N ILE A 253 21.28 12.45 -12.54
CA ILE A 253 21.30 13.77 -11.92
C ILE A 253 20.28 14.64 -12.65
N PRO A 254 19.32 15.29 -11.97
CA PRO A 254 18.37 16.16 -12.65
C PRO A 254 19.16 17.26 -13.37
N ASN A 255 19.00 17.32 -14.69
CA ASN A 255 19.46 18.46 -15.46
C ASN A 255 18.74 19.69 -14.91
N SER A 256 19.48 20.53 -14.18
CA SER A 256 19.07 21.88 -13.81
C SER A 256 18.95 22.71 -15.09
N GLY A 257 17.87 22.47 -15.84
CA GLY A 257 17.57 23.20 -17.04
C GLY A 257 17.33 24.66 -16.69
N ILE A 258 18.21 25.53 -17.19
CA ILE A 258 17.95 26.97 -17.22
C ILE A 258 16.62 27.16 -17.96
N SER A 259 15.58 27.55 -17.22
CA SER A 259 14.27 27.78 -17.83
C SER A 259 14.39 28.93 -18.82
N LEU A 260 13.79 28.78 -20.00
CA LEU A 260 13.77 29.77 -21.08
C LEU A 260 13.41 31.21 -20.61
N PRO A 261 12.50 31.42 -19.63
CA PRO A 261 12.24 32.74 -19.07
C PRO A 261 13.45 33.39 -18.39
N THR A 262 14.29 32.59 -17.73
CA THR A 262 15.51 33.07 -17.05
C THR A 262 16.55 33.57 -18.06
N LEU A 263 16.67 32.88 -19.20
CA LEU A 263 17.59 33.28 -20.27
C LEU A 263 17.17 34.60 -20.93
N ILE A 264 15.87 34.81 -21.12
CA ILE A 264 15.32 36.06 -21.68
C ILE A 264 15.49 37.23 -20.69
N GLY A 265 15.25 37.00 -19.39
CA GLY A 265 15.41 38.03 -18.36
C GLY A 265 16.86 38.51 -18.22
N VAL A 266 17.82 37.58 -18.17
CA VAL A 266 19.24 37.92 -18.02
C VAL A 266 19.79 38.63 -19.27
N SER A 267 19.40 38.19 -20.47
CA SER A 267 19.85 38.82 -21.73
C SER A 267 19.30 40.24 -21.91
N ALA A 268 18.03 40.49 -21.58
CA ALA A 268 17.45 41.82 -21.62
C ALA A 268 18.11 42.77 -20.60
N GLY A 269 18.44 42.28 -19.40
CA GLY A 269 19.14 43.04 -18.37
C GLY A 269 20.54 43.45 -18.79
N VAL A 270 21.33 42.52 -19.35
CA VAL A 270 22.69 42.80 -19.85
C VAL A 270 22.67 43.80 -21.03
N LEU A 271 21.69 43.67 -21.94
CA LEU A 271 21.53 44.59 -23.06
C LEU A 271 21.23 46.03 -22.59
N LEU A 272 20.36 46.19 -21.59
CA LEU A 272 20.04 47.51 -21.01
C LEU A 272 21.25 48.15 -20.33
N ILE A 273 22.07 47.37 -19.63
CA ILE A 273 23.32 47.86 -19.03
C ILE A 273 24.29 48.32 -20.12
N ALA A 274 24.50 47.51 -21.16
CA ALA A 274 25.38 47.85 -22.26
C ALA A 274 24.92 49.13 -23.01
N LEU A 275 23.62 49.27 -23.25
CA LEU A 275 23.04 50.45 -23.89
C LEU A 275 23.20 51.70 -23.01
N SER A 276 23.00 51.56 -21.69
CA SER A 276 23.19 52.67 -20.74
C SER A 276 24.64 53.15 -20.67
N LEU A 277 25.59 52.23 -20.81
CA LEU A 277 27.02 52.54 -20.83
C LEU A 277 27.39 53.27 -22.13
N MET A 278 26.83 52.85 -23.27
CA MET A 278 27.06 53.50 -24.56
C MET A 278 26.48 54.92 -24.64
N LEU A 279 25.37 55.21 -23.94
CA LEU A 279 24.83 56.58 -23.86
C LEU A 279 25.59 57.48 -22.87
N ALA A 280 26.42 56.91 -21.99
CA ALA A 280 27.14 57.64 -20.96
C ALA A 280 28.55 58.09 -21.37
N LEU A 281 29.13 57.47 -22.41
CA LEU A 281 30.36 57.89 -23.08
C LEU A 281 30.08 59.01 -24.09
#